data_AF-A0A0E2NHF8-F1
#
_entry.id   AF-A0A0E2NHF8-F1
#
_cell.length_a   1.000
_cell.length_b   1.000
_cell.length_c   1.000
_cell.angle_alpha   90.00
_cell.angle_beta   90.00
_cell.angle_gamma   90.00
#
_symmetry.space_group_name_H-M   'P 1'
#
loop_
_entity.id
_entity.type
_entity.pdbx_description
1 polymer ?
#
loop_
_entity_poly.entity_id
_entity_poly.type
_entity_poly.pdbx_seq_one_letter_code
_entity_poly.pdbx_strand_id
1 'polypeptide(L)' 'MCAIPGNGVELYWDRPEAEWPRNPDGALKLVSNPLDVDNLAREGASDC' A
#
# COMPACT_ATOMS: atom_id res chain seq x y z
N MET A 1 -6.51 -3.30 31.00
CA MET A 1 -7.12 -3.20 29.66
C MET A 1 -6.32 -4.11 28.74
N CYS A 2 -6.94 -5.10 28.09
CA CYS A 2 -6.25 -5.92 27.08
C CYS A 2 -6.15 -5.08 25.81
N ALA A 3 -4.94 -4.74 25.39
CA ALA A 3 -4.71 -4.20 24.06
C ALA A 3 -5.00 -5.31 23.04
N ILE A 4 -5.78 -4.99 22.01
CA ILE A 4 -5.97 -5.88 20.87
C ILE A 4 -4.60 -6.02 20.18
N PRO A 5 -4.06 -7.24 19.98
CA PRO A 5 -2.82 -7.40 19.22
C PRO A 5 -3.03 -6.89 17.80
N GLY A 6 -2.02 -6.22 17.24
CA GLY A 6 -2.09 -5.69 15.88
C GLY A 6 -2.28 -6.82 14.88
N ASN A 7 -3.32 -6.71 14.05
CA ASN A 7 -3.54 -7.61 12.93
C ASN A 7 -2.68 -7.12 11.75
N GLY A 8 -1.72 -7.93 11.31
CA GLY A 8 -1.01 -7.69 10.05
C GLY A 8 -1.91 -8.04 8.86
N VAL A 9 -1.93 -7.19 7.84
CA VAL A 9 -2.68 -7.41 6.59
C VAL A 9 -1.73 -7.26 5.40
N GLU A 10 -1.96 -8.06 4.36
CA GLU A 10 -1.25 -7.97 3.08
C GLU A 10 -2.27 -7.58 2.00
N LEU A 11 -1.91 -6.61 1.16
CA LEU A 11 -2.80 -6.03 0.16
C LEU A 11 -2.19 -6.20 -1.23
N TYR A 12 -3.01 -6.59 -2.20
CA TYR A 12 -2.65 -6.71 -3.61
C TYR A 12 -3.56 -5.76 -4.41
N TRP A 13 -2.95 -4.87 -5.19
CA TRP A 13 -3.66 -3.93 -6.05
C TRP A 13 -2.97 -3.85 -7.41
N ASP A 14 -3.75 -4.02 -8.48
CA ASP A 14 -3.33 -3.80 -9.86
C ASP A 14 -3.18 -2.30 -10.16
N ARG A 15 -1.94 -1.81 -10.06
CA ARG A 15 -1.54 -0.48 -10.52
C ARG A 15 -1.01 -0.57 -11.96
N PRO A 16 -1.28 0.41 -12.85
CA PRO A 16 -0.66 0.48 -14.17
C PRO A 16 0.87 0.41 -14.09
N GLU A 17 1.50 -0.42 -14.93
CA GLU A 17 2.95 -0.70 -14.87
C GLU A 17 3.81 0.58 -15.01
N ALA A 18 3.32 1.57 -15.75
CA ALA A 18 4.00 2.85 -15.96
C ALA A 18 4.18 3.67 -14.66
N GLU A 19 3.37 3.40 -13.63
CA GLU A 19 3.42 4.09 -12.35
C GLU A 19 4.28 3.35 -11.30
N TRP A 20 4.87 2.22 -11.68
CA TRP A 20 5.66 1.42 -10.75
C TRP A 20 7.00 2.09 -10.49
N PRO A 21 7.41 2.28 -9.23
CA PRO A 21 8.69 2.90 -8.93
C PRO A 21 9.83 2.00 -9.39
N ARG A 22 10.79 2.57 -10.12
CA ARG A 22 11.97 1.87 -10.63
C ARG A 22 13.25 2.48 -10.07
N ASN A 23 14.25 1.64 -9.89
CA ASN A 23 15.61 2.05 -9.58
C ASN A 23 16.31 2.60 -10.84
N PRO A 24 17.44 3.33 -10.70
CA PRO A 24 18.19 3.85 -11.84
C PRO A 24 18.70 2.78 -12.82
N ASP A 25 18.80 1.53 -12.37
CA ASP A 25 19.19 0.36 -13.16
C ASP A 25 17.99 -0.30 -13.91
N GLY A 26 16.77 0.21 -13.70
CA GLY A 26 15.55 -0.29 -14.31
C GLY A 26 14.82 -1.39 -13.52
N ALA A 27 15.37 -1.87 -12.41
CA ALA A 27 14.68 -2.84 -11.55
C ALA A 27 13.53 -2.20 -10.76
N LEU A 28 12.53 -2.99 -10.35
CA LEU A 28 11.46 -2.51 -9.48
C LEU A 28 12.01 -2.10 -8.12
N LYS A 29 11.60 -0.91 -7.67
CA LYS A 29 12.02 -0.37 -6.40
C LYS A 29 11.09 -0.86 -5.29
N LEU A 30 11.54 -1.86 -4.55
CA LEU A 30 10.91 -2.28 -3.31
C LEU A 30 11.20 -1.24 -2.23
N VAL A 31 10.16 -0.76 -1.56
CA VAL A 31 10.28 0.23 -0.48
C VAL A 31 9.50 -0.20 0.75
N SER A 32 10.04 0.11 1.93
CA SER A 32 9.35 -0.04 3.21
C SER A 32 8.97 1.34 3.72
N ASN A 33 7.94 1.94 3.12
CA ASN A 33 7.41 3.23 3.53
C ASN A 33 6.19 3.03 4.45
N PRO A 34 5.95 3.95 5.40
CA PRO A 34 4.68 3.94 6.14
C PRO A 34 3.50 4.06 5.17
N LEU A 35 2.54 3.16 5.32
CA LEU A 35 1.30 3.17 4.55
C LEU A 35 0.30 4.11 5.21
N ASP A 36 -0.21 5.08 4.45
CA ASP A 36 -1.31 5.95 4.90
C ASP A 36 -2.63 5.19 4.79
N VAL A 37 -3.05 4.60 5.90
CA VAL A 37 -4.27 3.80 6.00
C VAL A 37 -5.55 4.61 5.79
N ASP A 38 -5.56 5.89 6.20
CA ASP A 38 -6.74 6.74 6.06
C ASP A 38 -6.93 7.16 4.59
N ASN A 39 -5.84 7.41 3.88
CA ASN A 39 -5.88 7.67 2.45
C ASN A 39 -6.30 6.43 1.66
N LEU A 40 -5.70 5.27 1.96
CA LEU A 40 -6.10 4.02 1.34
C LEU A 40 -7.60 3.71 1.54
N ALA A 41 -8.11 3.92 2.76
CA ALA A 41 -9.53 3.71 3.05
C ALA A 41 -10.42 4.66 2.22
N ARG A 42 -9.98 5.90 1.97
CA ARG A 42 -10.69 6.86 1.10
C ARG A 42 -10.69 6.44 -0.36
N GLU A 43 -9.57 5.93 -0.88
CA GLU A 43 -9.50 5.39 -2.24
C GLU A 43 -10.52 4.25 -2.44
N GLY A 44 -10.57 3.30 -1.50
CA GLY A 44 -11.49 2.15 -1.53
C GLY A 44 -12.95 2.46 -1.16
N ALA A 45 -13.21 3.59 -0.49
CA ALA A 45 -14.56 4.02 -0.14
C ALA A 45 -15.32 4.66 -1.32
N SER A 46 -14.68 4.75 -2.49
CA SER A 46 -15.24 5.31 -3.73
C SER A 46 -16.21 4.35 -4.43
N ASP A 47 -17.18 3.78 -3.71
CA ASP A 47 -18.40 3.21 -4.31
C ASP A 47 -19.39 2.81 -3.20
N CYS A 48 -20.17 3.79 -2.74
CA CYS A 48 -21.51 3.67 -2.14
C CYS A 48 -22.21 5.04 -2.23
#